data_AF-A0A3B9FRQ7-F1
#
_entry.id   AF-A0A3B9FRQ7-F1
#
_cell.length_a   1.000
_cell.length_b   1.000
_cell.length_c   1.000
_cell.angle_alpha   90.00
_cell.angle_beta   90.00
_cell.angle_gamma   90.00
#
_symmetry.space_group_name_H-M   'P 1'
#
loop_
_entity.id
_entity.type
_entity.pdbx_description
1 polymer ?
#
loop_
_entity_poly.entity_id
_entity_poly.type
_entity_poly.pdbx_seq_one_letter_code
_entity_poly.pdbx_strand_id
1 'polypeptide(L)'
;MEHLIKDGTFDHHGYLNMELLRFTTAGSVDDGKSTLIGRLLYDSKSIFQDQMEAIEKTSEQRGEEYVNLALLTDGLKAEREQGITIDVAYRYFATPKRKFIIADTPGHIQYTRNMVTGASTANLAIILVDARNGVVEQTYRHAFIASLLQIPHIVICINKMDLVDYSQEAYDKVVEQFKHFSSKLDVQDVRFIPISALKGDNVVERSETMSWYEGPTLLYTLETVHIGGDHNLIDVRFPVQYVVRPMSDEYHDYRGYAGRVSGGVMKPGDTVMHLPSGLTSKIAAIKTIDGDLDEAYPPQSVTVLLEDDIDISRGDMLVRENNIPDQGQDIDIMLCWMSEKNGLQPGGKYAIKHTTRDARCVVKEILYKVDVNTLHRIQDVNTLTLNEIGRVRIRTTVPLFYDEYRQNRETGSIIIIDEGTNNTVAAGMIIK
;
A
#
# COMPACT_ATOMS: atom_id res chain seq x y z
N MET A 1 -18.58 15.57 12.22
CA MET A 1 -18.60 14.92 13.55
C MET A 1 -20.00 14.76 14.13
N GLU A 2 -20.99 15.61 13.82
CA GLU A 2 -22.34 15.55 14.43
C GLU A 2 -23.08 14.22 14.23
N HIS A 3 -22.91 13.53 13.10
CA HIS A 3 -23.54 12.22 12.87
C HIS A 3 -22.94 11.06 13.67
N LEU A 4 -21.78 11.25 14.29
CA LEU A 4 -21.14 10.27 15.17
C LEU A 4 -21.45 10.54 16.65
N ILE A 5 -22.26 11.56 16.94
CA ILE A 5 -22.71 11.89 18.28
C ILE A 5 -24.20 11.58 18.35
N LYS A 6 -24.55 10.42 18.93
CA LYS A 6 -25.93 10.13 19.35
C LYS A 6 -26.04 10.41 20.84
N ASP A 7 -26.99 11.25 21.22
CA ASP A 7 -27.29 11.58 22.61
C ASP A 7 -26.07 12.06 23.44
N GLY A 8 -25.17 12.84 22.81
CA GLY A 8 -23.96 13.34 23.48
C GLY A 8 -22.87 12.28 23.73
N THR A 9 -23.04 11.06 23.20
CA THR A 9 -22.05 9.98 23.25
C THR A 9 -21.52 9.66 21.85
N PHE A 10 -20.20 9.46 21.75
CA PHE A 10 -19.55 9.08 20.50
C PHE A 10 -19.95 7.64 20.13
N ASP A 11 -20.51 7.45 18.94
CA ASP A 11 -20.88 6.14 18.41
C ASP A 11 -19.63 5.36 18.01
N HIS A 12 -19.00 4.74 19.02
CA HIS A 12 -17.82 3.90 18.86
C HIS A 12 -18.07 2.73 17.92
N HIS A 13 -19.27 2.15 17.91
CA HIS A 13 -19.60 1.01 17.07
C HIS A 13 -19.73 1.41 15.59
N GLY A 14 -20.43 2.51 15.30
CA GLY A 14 -20.51 3.08 13.96
C GLY A 14 -19.13 3.46 13.41
N TYR A 15 -18.27 4.05 14.24
CA TYR A 15 -16.90 4.40 13.86
C TYR A 15 -16.01 3.17 13.60
N LEU A 16 -16.10 2.13 14.42
CA LEU A 16 -15.32 0.89 14.23
C LEU A 16 -15.69 0.18 12.93
N ASN A 17 -16.98 0.19 12.55
CA ASN A 17 -17.49 -0.45 11.34
C ASN A 17 -17.31 0.34 10.04
N MET A 18 -16.83 1.58 10.10
CA MET A 18 -16.50 2.33 8.88
C MET A 18 -15.38 1.65 8.10
N GLU A 19 -15.55 1.62 6.77
CA GLU A 19 -14.52 1.19 5.84
C GLU A 19 -13.28 2.09 5.96
N LEU A 20 -12.11 1.49 5.80
CA LEU A 20 -10.81 2.16 5.94
C LEU A 20 -10.12 2.22 4.59
N LEU A 21 -9.92 3.42 4.05
CA LEU A 21 -9.10 3.64 2.86
C LEU A 21 -7.67 3.98 3.25
N ARG A 22 -6.69 3.21 2.75
CA ARG A 22 -5.27 3.59 2.79
C ARG A 22 -4.89 4.20 1.46
N PHE A 23 -4.36 5.42 1.46
CA PHE A 23 -3.85 6.02 0.24
C PHE A 23 -2.49 6.67 0.44
N THR A 24 -1.73 6.77 -0.64
CA THR A 24 -0.43 7.43 -0.67
C THR A 24 -0.46 8.65 -1.58
N THR A 25 0.33 9.66 -1.25
CA THR A 25 0.57 10.84 -2.10
C THR A 25 1.95 10.77 -2.71
N ALA A 26 2.04 10.98 -4.03
CA ALA A 26 3.26 11.04 -4.80
C ALA A 26 3.19 12.19 -5.82
N GLY A 27 4.32 12.57 -6.40
CA GLY A 27 4.45 13.79 -7.20
C GLY A 27 5.80 14.46 -6.98
N SER A 28 6.14 15.38 -7.87
CA SER A 28 7.42 16.09 -7.90
C SER A 28 7.64 16.97 -6.67
N VAL A 29 8.90 17.36 -6.46
CA VAL A 29 9.25 18.45 -5.56
C VAL A 29 8.56 19.70 -6.15
N ASP A 30 7.77 20.39 -5.32
CA ASP A 30 6.91 21.53 -5.70
C ASP A 30 5.54 21.21 -6.30
N ASP A 31 5.13 19.96 -6.54
CA ASP A 31 3.78 19.67 -7.06
C ASP A 31 2.66 19.95 -6.03
N GLY A 32 3.01 20.32 -4.79
CA GLY A 32 2.07 20.78 -3.76
C GLY A 32 1.44 19.65 -2.93
N LYS A 33 2.15 18.54 -2.72
CA LYS A 33 1.66 17.36 -1.98
C LYS A 33 1.32 17.68 -0.53
N SER A 34 2.27 18.26 0.20
CA SER A 34 2.10 18.70 1.59
C SER A 34 0.96 19.71 1.72
N THR A 35 0.86 20.65 0.77
CA THR A 35 -0.25 21.62 0.70
C THR A 35 -1.60 20.93 0.51
N LEU A 36 -1.69 19.93 -0.38
CA LEU A 36 -2.92 19.17 -0.61
C LEU A 36 -3.35 18.40 0.63
N ILE A 37 -2.42 17.72 1.31
CA ILE A 37 -2.72 17.00 2.54
C ILE A 37 -3.16 17.97 3.63
N GLY A 38 -2.44 19.08 3.82
CA GLY A 38 -2.81 20.12 4.76
C GLY A 38 -4.21 20.68 4.48
N ARG A 39 -4.53 20.95 3.20
CA ARG A 39 -5.85 21.39 2.75
C ARG A 39 -6.94 20.36 3.04
N LEU A 40 -6.70 19.08 2.73
CA LEU A 40 -7.63 17.99 3.06
C LEU A 40 -7.93 17.92 4.57
N LEU A 41 -6.89 18.00 5.41
CA LEU A 41 -7.04 17.92 6.87
C LEU A 41 -7.76 19.16 7.45
N TYR A 42 -7.47 20.34 6.90
CA TYR A 42 -8.08 21.60 7.28
C TYR A 42 -9.56 21.64 6.91
N ASP A 43 -9.88 21.44 5.63
CA ASP A 43 -11.25 21.51 5.12
C ASP A 43 -12.13 20.36 5.65
N SER A 44 -11.54 19.19 5.96
CA SER A 44 -12.29 18.10 6.60
C SER A 44 -12.62 18.35 8.08
N LYS A 45 -12.22 19.50 8.65
CA LYS A 45 -12.38 19.86 10.06
C LYS A 45 -11.80 18.81 11.02
N SER A 46 -10.70 18.16 10.61
CA SER A 46 -10.04 17.11 11.41
C SER A 46 -8.99 17.69 12.37
N ILE A 47 -8.68 18.97 12.25
CA ILE A 47 -7.66 19.68 13.05
C ILE A 47 -8.37 20.51 14.12
N PHE A 48 -7.88 20.42 15.36
CA PHE A 48 -8.33 21.27 16.47
C PHE A 48 -7.89 22.72 16.26
N GLN A 49 -8.77 23.68 16.59
CA GLN A 49 -8.56 25.12 16.40
C GLN A 49 -7.20 25.61 16.91
N ASP A 50 -6.74 25.11 18.05
CA ASP A 50 -5.49 25.51 18.70
C ASP A 50 -4.24 25.18 17.85
N GLN A 51 -4.28 24.09 17.06
CA GLN A 51 -3.18 23.76 16.14
C GLN A 51 -3.13 24.72 14.95
N MET A 52 -4.30 25.17 14.48
CA MET A 52 -4.39 26.14 13.39
C MET A 52 -3.84 27.51 13.80
N GLU A 53 -4.20 27.99 14.99
CA GLU A 53 -3.67 29.26 15.52
C GLU A 53 -2.14 29.25 15.67
N ALA A 54 -1.55 28.09 16.02
CA ALA A 54 -0.11 27.94 16.10
C ALA A 54 0.57 28.01 14.71
N ILE A 55 -0.09 27.51 13.67
CA ILE A 55 0.42 27.54 12.30
C ILE A 55 0.30 28.92 11.68
N GLU A 56 -0.81 29.61 11.91
CA GLU A 56 -1.02 31.00 11.48
C GLU A 56 0.09 31.89 12.04
N LYS A 57 0.32 31.83 13.36
CA LYS A 57 1.43 32.55 14.01
C LYS A 57 2.80 32.20 13.44
N THR A 58 3.03 30.93 13.12
CA THR A 58 4.32 30.48 12.55
C THR A 58 4.51 30.98 11.12
N SER A 59 3.44 31.02 10.32
CA SER A 59 3.44 31.52 8.94
C SER A 59 3.68 33.04 8.94
N GLU A 60 3.02 33.77 9.83
CA GLU A 60 3.23 35.20 10.05
C GLU A 60 4.66 35.52 10.50
N GLN A 61 5.22 34.74 11.44
CA GLN A 61 6.61 34.89 11.87
C GLN A 61 7.62 34.67 10.75
N ARG A 62 7.27 33.84 9.75
CA ARG A 62 8.08 33.61 8.54
C ARG A 62 7.86 34.65 7.45
N GLY A 63 6.91 35.57 7.62
CA GLY A 63 6.57 36.61 6.65
C GLY A 63 5.82 36.08 5.42
N GLU A 64 5.14 34.94 5.53
CA GLU A 64 4.36 34.36 4.43
C GLU A 64 2.99 35.07 4.33
N GLU A 65 2.55 35.43 3.11
CA GLU A 65 1.27 36.14 2.89
C GLU A 65 0.03 35.25 3.14
N TYR A 66 0.21 33.93 3.19
CA TYR A 66 -0.85 32.95 3.36
C TYR A 66 -0.49 31.94 4.44
N VAL A 67 -1.51 31.31 5.04
CA VAL A 67 -1.32 30.25 6.03
C VAL A 67 -0.68 29.04 5.36
N ASN A 68 0.51 28.66 5.80
CA ASN A 68 1.26 27.57 5.21
C ASN A 68 0.80 26.23 5.76
N LEU A 69 -0.18 25.62 5.08
CA LEU A 69 -0.75 24.33 5.49
C LEU A 69 0.25 23.17 5.41
N ALA A 70 1.38 23.30 4.72
CA ALA A 70 2.43 22.27 4.72
C ALA A 70 3.08 22.11 6.11
N LEU A 71 3.01 23.12 6.98
CA LEU A 71 3.48 23.03 8.36
C LEU A 71 2.72 21.98 9.19
N LEU A 72 1.53 21.55 8.75
CA LEU A 72 0.79 20.45 9.36
C LEU A 72 1.44 19.09 9.12
N THR A 73 2.05 18.90 7.95
CA THR A 73 2.54 17.62 7.46
C THR A 73 3.99 17.36 7.82
N ASP A 74 4.82 18.41 7.89
CA ASP A 74 6.26 18.29 8.03
C ASP A 74 6.66 18.02 9.50
N GLY A 75 7.06 16.78 9.77
CA GLY A 75 7.29 16.27 11.12
C GLY A 75 8.73 16.45 11.60
N LEU A 76 9.71 16.36 10.71
CA LEU A 76 11.13 16.43 11.06
C LEU A 76 11.68 17.86 10.94
N LYS A 77 12.62 18.21 11.83
CA LYS A 77 13.32 19.51 11.78
C LYS A 77 14.08 19.70 10.45
N ALA A 78 14.68 18.63 9.94
CA ALA A 78 15.36 18.62 8.64
C ALA A 78 14.41 18.80 7.45
N GLU A 79 13.20 18.22 7.51
CA GLU A 79 12.15 18.44 6.49
C GLU A 79 11.74 19.92 6.47
N ARG A 80 11.52 20.52 7.65
CA ARG A 80 11.12 21.93 7.80
C ARG A 80 12.19 22.93 7.36
N GLU A 81 13.46 22.58 7.48
CA GLU A 81 14.60 23.41 7.04
C GLU A 81 14.81 23.33 5.52
N GLN A 82 14.45 22.21 4.89
CA GLN A 82 14.65 21.98 3.45
C GLN A 82 13.36 22.11 2.61
N GLY A 83 12.18 22.18 3.23
CA GLY A 83 10.90 22.27 2.54
C GLY A 83 10.52 21.01 1.75
N ILE A 84 11.04 19.84 2.14
CA ILE A 84 10.79 18.55 1.47
C ILE A 84 10.39 17.48 2.48
N THR A 85 9.49 16.56 2.10
CA THR A 85 9.23 15.31 2.83
C THR A 85 10.44 14.37 2.66
N ILE A 86 10.92 13.76 3.74
CA ILE A 86 12.09 12.87 3.76
C ILE A 86 11.69 11.44 4.10
N ASP A 87 10.81 11.24 5.09
CA ASP A 87 10.34 9.91 5.51
C ASP A 87 8.83 9.75 5.29
N VAL A 88 8.32 8.52 5.34
CA VAL A 88 6.87 8.27 5.20
C VAL A 88 6.17 8.74 6.47
N ALA A 89 5.42 9.84 6.36
CA ALA A 89 4.57 10.30 7.45
C ALA A 89 3.17 9.70 7.33
N TYR A 90 2.73 8.98 8.36
CA TYR A 90 1.35 8.48 8.45
C TYR A 90 0.45 9.49 9.13
N ARG A 91 -0.65 9.86 8.47
CA ARG A 91 -1.69 10.73 9.01
C ARG A 91 -3.04 10.03 8.98
N TYR A 92 -3.90 10.39 9.93
CA TYR A 92 -5.19 9.77 10.13
C TYR A 92 -6.26 10.85 10.13
N PHE A 93 -7.33 10.63 9.36
CA PHE A 93 -8.52 11.45 9.43
C PHE A 93 -9.75 10.62 9.10
N ALA A 94 -10.94 11.14 9.40
CA ALA A 94 -12.18 10.48 9.08
C ALA A 94 -13.23 11.50 8.66
N THR A 95 -14.08 11.10 7.73
CA THR A 95 -15.33 11.80 7.42
C THR A 95 -16.49 11.03 8.05
N PRO A 96 -17.72 11.55 8.02
CA PRO A 96 -18.89 10.78 8.45
C PRO A 96 -19.09 9.48 7.64
N LYS A 97 -18.49 9.35 6.44
CA LYS A 97 -18.67 8.18 5.57
C LYS A 97 -17.54 7.16 5.67
N ARG A 98 -16.30 7.58 5.96
CA ARG A 98 -15.12 6.70 5.83
C ARG A 98 -13.93 7.13 6.67
N LYS A 99 -13.09 6.18 7.05
CA LYS A 99 -11.79 6.42 7.71
C LYS A 99 -10.66 6.40 6.70
N PHE A 100 -9.63 7.19 6.95
CA PHE A 100 -8.51 7.36 6.04
C PHE A 100 -7.17 7.26 6.76
N ILE A 101 -6.23 6.56 6.11
CA ILE A 101 -4.80 6.61 6.44
C ILE A 101 -4.07 7.16 5.23
N ILE A 102 -3.35 8.26 5.43
CA ILE A 102 -2.50 8.90 4.44
C ILE A 102 -1.06 8.46 4.71
N ALA A 103 -0.40 7.89 3.70
CA ALA A 103 1.03 7.71 3.67
C ALA A 103 1.65 8.80 2.79
N ASP A 104 2.16 9.87 3.40
CA ASP A 104 2.85 10.93 2.66
C ASP A 104 4.22 10.43 2.22
N THR A 105 4.39 10.17 0.92
CA THR A 105 5.65 9.64 0.41
C THR A 105 6.49 10.76 -0.20
N PRO A 106 7.80 10.79 0.12
CA PRO A 106 8.72 11.78 -0.43
C PRO A 106 8.81 11.68 -1.96
N GLY A 107 8.90 12.84 -2.63
CA GLY A 107 8.78 12.93 -4.11
C GLY A 107 10.09 12.82 -4.86
N HIS A 108 11.21 12.80 -4.13
CA HIS A 108 12.53 12.83 -4.72
C HIS A 108 13.03 11.42 -5.07
N ILE A 109 13.82 11.33 -6.14
CA ILE A 109 14.39 10.11 -6.72
C ILE A 109 15.12 9.24 -5.68
N GLN A 110 15.74 9.88 -4.69
CA GLN A 110 16.49 9.21 -3.62
C GLN A 110 15.60 8.48 -2.60
N TYR A 111 14.27 8.57 -2.73
CA TYR A 111 13.34 7.99 -1.77
C TYR A 111 12.34 6.99 -2.38
N THR A 112 12.67 6.37 -3.52
CA THR A 112 11.90 5.25 -4.10
C THR A 112 11.61 4.16 -3.05
N ARG A 113 12.58 3.83 -2.18
CA ARG A 113 12.36 2.85 -1.10
C ARG A 113 11.23 3.25 -0.15
N ASN A 114 11.08 4.55 0.13
CA ASN A 114 10.07 5.07 1.04
C ASN A 114 8.69 4.99 0.37
N MET A 115 8.63 5.28 -0.94
CA MET A 115 7.42 5.01 -1.72
C MET A 115 7.06 3.52 -1.72
N VAL A 116 8.02 2.62 -1.93
CA VAL A 116 7.76 1.17 -1.89
C VAL A 116 7.22 0.74 -0.53
N THR A 117 7.83 1.18 0.56
CA THR A 117 7.35 0.86 1.91
C THR A 117 5.96 1.44 2.18
N GLY A 118 5.76 2.76 1.96
CA GLY A 118 4.50 3.44 2.26
C GLY A 118 3.34 3.03 1.35
N ALA A 119 3.62 2.77 0.08
CA ALA A 119 2.60 2.44 -0.92
C ALA A 119 2.28 0.94 -0.99
N SER A 120 3.12 0.06 -0.41
CA SER A 120 2.90 -1.40 -0.40
C SER A 120 1.59 -1.85 0.26
N THR A 121 0.98 -1.00 1.11
CA THR A 121 -0.29 -1.28 1.79
C THR A 121 -1.43 -0.36 1.31
N ALA A 122 -1.16 0.50 0.33
CA ALA A 122 -2.13 1.43 -0.19
C ALA A 122 -3.17 0.72 -1.09
N ASN A 123 -4.41 1.18 -0.98
CA ASN A 123 -5.51 0.89 -1.89
C ASN A 123 -5.54 1.89 -3.06
N LEU A 124 -5.09 3.12 -2.81
CA LEU A 124 -5.13 4.20 -3.79
C LEU A 124 -3.84 5.02 -3.78
N ALA A 125 -3.37 5.43 -4.95
CA ALA A 125 -2.26 6.38 -5.09
C ALA A 125 -2.76 7.70 -5.70
N ILE A 126 -2.51 8.81 -5.01
CA ILE A 126 -2.72 10.16 -5.52
C ILE A 126 -1.40 10.65 -6.09
N ILE A 127 -1.35 10.91 -7.39
CA ILE A 127 -0.17 11.46 -8.06
C ILE A 127 -0.48 12.90 -8.46
N LEU A 128 0.22 13.85 -7.84
CA LEU A 128 0.09 15.26 -8.16
C LEU A 128 0.93 15.58 -9.40
N VAL A 129 0.40 16.48 -10.23
CA VAL A 129 1.05 17.01 -11.43
C VAL A 129 0.80 18.50 -11.50
N ASP A 130 1.86 19.32 -11.50
CA ASP A 130 1.73 20.77 -11.74
C ASP A 130 1.24 21.04 -13.17
N ALA A 131 0.07 21.69 -13.29
CA ALA A 131 -0.55 22.00 -14.57
C ALA A 131 0.34 22.84 -15.52
N ARG A 132 1.29 23.61 -14.97
CA ARG A 132 2.23 24.43 -15.76
C ARG A 132 3.30 23.56 -16.44
N ASN A 133 3.79 22.55 -15.71
CA ASN A 133 4.87 21.69 -16.16
C ASN A 133 4.35 20.50 -16.97
N GLY A 134 3.13 20.06 -16.70
CA GLY A 134 2.54 18.86 -17.25
C GLY A 134 3.23 17.59 -16.73
N VAL A 135 3.14 16.49 -17.48
CA VAL A 135 3.67 15.20 -17.03
C VAL A 135 5.19 15.19 -17.12
N VAL A 136 5.85 15.04 -15.96
CA VAL A 136 7.32 14.97 -15.85
C VAL A 136 7.79 13.54 -15.59
N GLU A 137 9.11 13.33 -15.71
CA GLU A 137 9.77 12.04 -15.45
C GLU A 137 9.41 11.43 -14.09
N GLN A 138 9.30 12.28 -13.05
CA GLN A 138 8.90 11.83 -11.71
C GLN A 138 7.44 11.35 -11.66
N THR A 139 6.53 11.95 -12.43
CA THR A 139 5.14 11.49 -12.54
C THR A 139 5.09 10.06 -13.11
N TYR A 140 5.83 9.80 -14.19
CA TYR A 140 5.93 8.47 -14.81
C TYR A 140 6.51 7.45 -13.84
N ARG A 141 7.57 7.82 -13.13
CA ARG A 141 8.21 6.98 -12.11
C ARG A 141 7.23 6.59 -11.00
N HIS A 142 6.52 7.56 -10.42
CA HIS A 142 5.57 7.29 -9.33
C HIS A 142 4.42 6.40 -9.81
N ALA A 143 3.88 6.65 -11.01
CA ALA A 143 2.84 5.83 -11.60
C ALA A 143 3.32 4.40 -11.89
N PHE A 144 4.56 4.25 -12.35
CA PHE A 144 5.18 2.94 -12.54
C PHE A 144 5.34 2.17 -11.24
N ILE A 145 5.86 2.81 -10.18
CA ILE A 145 6.00 2.17 -8.87
C ILE A 145 4.64 1.78 -8.29
N ALA A 146 3.63 2.65 -8.42
CA ALA A 146 2.26 2.35 -7.99
C ALA A 146 1.68 1.13 -8.73
N SER A 147 1.88 1.04 -10.05
CA SER A 147 1.49 -0.13 -10.85
C SER A 147 2.27 -1.39 -10.47
N LEU A 148 3.58 -1.25 -10.21
CA LEU A 148 4.42 -2.37 -9.80
C LEU A 148 3.99 -2.96 -8.45
N LEU A 149 3.56 -2.10 -7.53
CA LEU A 149 3.00 -2.48 -6.23
C LEU A 149 1.52 -2.88 -6.30
N GLN A 150 0.96 -2.95 -7.52
CA GLN A 150 -0.42 -3.37 -7.78
C GLN A 150 -1.42 -2.57 -6.94
N ILE A 151 -1.22 -1.24 -6.87
CA ILE A 151 -2.18 -0.34 -6.27
C ILE A 151 -3.38 -0.23 -7.22
N PRO A 152 -4.59 -0.69 -6.83
CA PRO A 152 -5.71 -0.83 -7.77
C PRO A 152 -6.18 0.50 -8.37
N HIS A 153 -6.16 1.56 -7.56
CA HIS A 153 -6.67 2.88 -7.94
C HIS A 153 -5.57 3.94 -8.01
N ILE A 154 -5.52 4.68 -9.11
CA ILE A 154 -4.64 5.84 -9.27
C ILE A 154 -5.49 7.08 -9.56
N VAL A 155 -5.25 8.15 -8.80
CA VAL A 155 -5.87 9.46 -9.02
C VAL A 155 -4.78 10.44 -9.40
N ILE A 156 -4.85 10.97 -10.62
CA ILE A 156 -3.98 12.03 -11.11
C ILE A 156 -4.60 13.36 -10.76
N CYS A 157 -4.03 14.04 -9.78
CA CYS A 157 -4.44 15.36 -9.34
C CYS A 157 -3.65 16.42 -10.10
N ILE A 158 -4.29 17.10 -11.04
CA ILE A 158 -3.68 18.14 -11.85
C ILE A 158 -3.79 19.44 -11.04
N ASN A 159 -2.71 19.75 -10.32
CA ASN A 159 -2.67 20.79 -9.31
C ASN A 159 -2.22 22.14 -9.90
N LYS A 160 -2.43 23.21 -9.13
CA LYS A 160 -2.09 24.60 -9.47
C LYS A 160 -2.86 25.13 -10.70
N MET A 161 -4.11 24.70 -10.84
CA MET A 161 -4.99 25.22 -11.90
C MET A 161 -5.18 26.73 -11.82
N ASP A 162 -5.05 27.32 -10.63
CA ASP A 162 -5.08 28.77 -10.40
C ASP A 162 -3.94 29.53 -11.10
N LEU A 163 -2.81 28.88 -11.38
CA LEU A 163 -1.68 29.49 -12.07
C LEU A 163 -1.74 29.38 -13.60
N VAL A 164 -2.73 28.65 -14.11
CA VAL A 164 -3.01 28.49 -15.55
C VAL A 164 -4.42 28.99 -15.88
N ASP A 165 -4.92 29.94 -15.09
CA ASP A 165 -6.23 30.58 -15.24
C ASP A 165 -7.38 29.57 -15.39
N TYR A 166 -7.28 28.41 -14.71
CA TYR A 166 -8.26 27.33 -14.74
C TYR A 166 -8.54 26.79 -16.16
N SER A 167 -7.55 26.85 -17.05
CA SER A 167 -7.67 26.45 -18.45
C SER A 167 -7.97 24.95 -18.64
N GLN A 168 -9.06 24.66 -19.36
CA GLN A 168 -9.40 23.29 -19.77
C GLN A 168 -8.33 22.70 -20.70
N GLU A 169 -7.74 23.49 -21.59
CA GLU A 169 -6.70 23.02 -22.51
C GLU A 169 -5.45 22.52 -21.76
N ALA A 170 -5.07 23.20 -20.66
CA ALA A 170 -3.96 22.78 -19.82
C ALA A 170 -4.25 21.43 -19.15
N TYR A 171 -5.48 21.23 -18.64
CA TYR A 171 -5.93 19.96 -18.09
C TYR A 171 -5.91 18.84 -19.14
N ASP A 172 -6.53 19.07 -20.30
CA ASP A 172 -6.66 18.07 -21.36
C ASP A 172 -5.30 17.62 -21.89
N LYS A 173 -4.33 18.54 -21.99
CA LYS A 173 -2.94 18.23 -22.35
C LYS A 173 -2.30 17.23 -21.39
N VAL A 174 -2.46 17.42 -20.07
CA VAL A 174 -1.90 16.51 -19.06
C VAL A 174 -2.60 15.15 -19.12
N VAL A 175 -3.92 15.14 -19.29
CA VAL A 175 -4.71 13.91 -19.44
C VAL A 175 -4.24 13.10 -20.64
N GLU A 176 -4.04 13.74 -21.80
CA GLU A 176 -3.59 13.07 -23.02
C GLU A 176 -2.17 12.49 -22.86
N GLN A 177 -1.25 13.28 -22.32
CA GLN A 177 0.13 12.84 -22.03
C GLN A 177 0.14 11.60 -21.12
N PHE A 178 -0.65 11.62 -20.05
CA PHE A 178 -0.68 10.50 -19.11
C PHE A 178 -1.39 9.27 -19.69
N LYS A 179 -2.48 9.43 -20.45
CA LYS A 179 -3.19 8.31 -21.10
C LYS A 179 -2.30 7.54 -22.06
N HIS A 180 -1.41 8.23 -22.79
CA HIS A 180 -0.44 7.57 -23.66
C HIS A 180 0.50 6.64 -22.86
N PHE A 181 0.93 7.09 -21.68
CA PHE A 181 1.78 6.31 -20.78
C PHE A 181 1.04 5.19 -20.04
N SER A 182 -0.18 5.44 -19.58
CA SER A 182 -0.95 4.47 -18.79
C SER A 182 -1.24 3.18 -19.54
N SER A 183 -1.26 3.22 -20.89
CA SER A 183 -1.35 2.02 -21.73
C SER A 183 -0.24 0.99 -21.50
N LYS A 184 0.90 1.41 -20.94
CA LYS A 184 2.04 0.55 -20.59
C LYS A 184 2.01 0.07 -19.14
N LEU A 185 1.10 0.61 -18.33
CA LEU A 185 0.96 0.27 -16.92
C LEU A 185 -0.13 -0.79 -16.75
N ASP A 186 0.06 -1.63 -15.74
CA ASP A 186 -0.93 -2.59 -15.30
C ASP A 186 -1.69 -1.97 -14.13
N VAL A 187 -2.70 -1.16 -14.44
CA VAL A 187 -3.52 -0.41 -13.47
C VAL A 187 -4.98 -0.55 -13.87
N GLN A 188 -5.85 -0.82 -12.90
CA GLN A 188 -7.27 -1.10 -13.15
C GLN A 188 -8.10 0.17 -13.31
N ASP A 189 -7.86 1.18 -12.46
CA ASP A 189 -8.65 2.41 -12.40
C ASP A 189 -7.75 3.65 -12.34
N VAL A 190 -7.86 4.53 -13.35
CA VAL A 190 -7.13 5.81 -13.41
C VAL A 190 -8.12 6.96 -13.55
N ARG A 191 -8.12 7.88 -12.59
CA ARG A 191 -9.01 9.05 -12.57
C ARG A 191 -8.20 10.34 -12.63
N PHE A 192 -8.77 11.39 -13.22
CA PHE A 192 -8.11 12.70 -13.37
C PHE A 192 -8.98 13.78 -12.72
N ILE A 193 -8.40 14.55 -11.80
CA ILE A 193 -9.11 15.61 -11.07
C ILE A 193 -8.29 16.90 -11.17
N PRO A 194 -8.81 17.98 -11.79
CA PRO A 194 -8.18 19.30 -11.76
C PRO A 194 -8.42 19.94 -10.40
N ILE A 195 -7.37 20.39 -9.73
CA ILE A 195 -7.45 20.97 -8.39
C ILE A 195 -6.59 22.23 -8.25
N SER A 196 -6.91 23.05 -7.25
CA SER A 196 -5.94 23.96 -6.64
C SER A 196 -5.85 23.66 -5.16
N ALA A 197 -4.78 23.01 -4.74
CA ALA A 197 -4.56 22.70 -3.32
C ALA A 197 -4.47 23.98 -2.46
N LEU A 198 -3.91 25.05 -3.02
CA LEU A 198 -3.77 26.32 -2.33
C LEU A 198 -5.11 27.04 -2.17
N LYS A 199 -5.96 27.06 -3.20
CA LYS A 199 -7.26 27.76 -3.16
C LYS A 199 -8.42 26.90 -2.65
N GLY A 200 -8.28 25.57 -2.68
CA GLY A 200 -9.29 24.60 -2.23
C GLY A 200 -10.16 24.02 -3.35
N ASP A 201 -10.03 24.52 -4.59
CA ASP A 201 -10.83 24.09 -5.74
C ASP A 201 -10.77 22.59 -5.99
N ASN A 202 -11.93 21.94 -6.03
CA ASN A 202 -12.14 20.50 -6.27
C ASN A 202 -11.43 19.57 -5.27
N VAL A 203 -10.89 20.08 -4.16
CA VAL A 203 -10.29 19.24 -3.10
C VAL A 203 -11.40 18.66 -2.23
N VAL A 204 -12.14 19.52 -1.54
CA VAL A 204 -13.32 19.15 -0.75
C VAL A 204 -14.58 19.64 -1.44
N GLU A 205 -14.62 20.94 -1.73
CA GLU A 205 -15.73 21.62 -2.39
C GLU A 205 -15.51 21.70 -3.91
N ARG A 206 -16.61 21.72 -4.66
CA ARG A 206 -16.56 21.85 -6.12
C ARG A 206 -16.17 23.28 -6.49
N SER A 207 -15.28 23.41 -7.47
CA SER A 207 -14.86 24.71 -7.99
C SER A 207 -16.01 25.41 -8.74
N GLU A 208 -16.16 26.71 -8.52
CA GLU A 208 -17.07 27.56 -9.29
C GLU A 208 -16.41 28.09 -10.58
N THR A 209 -15.07 28.12 -10.64
CA THR A 209 -14.29 28.67 -11.77
C THR A 209 -14.08 27.64 -12.88
N MET A 210 -14.01 26.35 -12.54
CA MET A 210 -13.87 25.24 -13.49
C MET A 210 -15.22 24.62 -13.86
N SER A 211 -16.15 25.42 -14.41
CA SER A 211 -17.49 24.95 -14.81
C SER A 211 -17.48 23.88 -15.89
N TRP A 212 -16.39 23.77 -16.66
CA TRP A 212 -16.17 22.73 -17.66
C TRP A 212 -15.87 21.34 -17.06
N TYR A 213 -15.47 21.27 -15.78
CA TYR A 213 -15.18 20.01 -15.11
C TYR A 213 -16.45 19.47 -14.44
N GLU A 214 -16.97 18.37 -14.99
CA GLU A 214 -18.17 17.67 -14.51
C GLU A 214 -17.86 16.48 -13.59
N GLY A 215 -16.59 16.23 -13.28
CA GLY A 215 -16.17 15.13 -12.42
C GLY A 215 -16.34 15.42 -10.92
N PRO A 216 -16.11 14.40 -10.07
CA PRO A 216 -16.19 14.54 -8.62
C PRO A 216 -15.01 15.34 -8.05
N THR A 217 -15.17 15.82 -6.81
CA THR A 217 -14.06 16.34 -6.01
C THR A 217 -13.15 15.20 -5.53
N LEU A 218 -11.94 15.55 -5.09
CA LEU A 218 -11.00 14.58 -4.55
C LEU A 218 -11.58 13.89 -3.31
N LEU A 219 -12.11 14.63 -2.35
CA LEU A 219 -12.68 14.03 -1.14
C LEU A 219 -13.84 13.09 -1.47
N TYR A 220 -14.75 13.49 -2.36
CA TYR A 220 -15.85 12.61 -2.78
C TYR A 220 -15.33 11.32 -3.41
N THR A 221 -14.28 11.41 -4.23
CA THR A 221 -13.62 10.24 -4.83
C THR A 221 -13.04 9.31 -3.77
N LEU A 222 -12.36 9.87 -2.77
CA LEU A 222 -11.81 9.11 -1.64
C LEU A 222 -12.91 8.47 -0.78
N GLU A 223 -14.05 9.13 -0.60
CA GLU A 223 -15.19 8.56 0.13
C GLU A 223 -15.89 7.42 -0.61
N THR A 224 -15.88 7.43 -1.95
CA THR A 224 -16.74 6.55 -2.77
C THR A 224 -15.98 5.47 -3.53
N VAL A 225 -14.65 5.53 -3.60
CA VAL A 225 -13.86 4.47 -4.25
C VAL A 225 -14.08 3.12 -3.55
N HIS A 226 -14.56 2.14 -4.30
CA HIS A 226 -14.83 0.79 -3.79
C HIS A 226 -13.52 0.00 -3.68
N ILE A 227 -13.14 -0.39 -2.46
CA ILE A 227 -11.92 -1.19 -2.22
C ILE A 227 -12.24 -2.63 -1.80
N GLY A 228 -13.50 -2.96 -1.51
CA GLY A 228 -13.90 -4.30 -1.10
C GLY A 228 -13.62 -5.39 -2.14
N GLY A 229 -13.53 -5.00 -3.42
CA GLY A 229 -13.17 -5.89 -4.53
C GLY A 229 -11.66 -6.10 -4.72
N ASP A 230 -10.81 -5.37 -3.99
CA ASP A 230 -9.35 -5.44 -4.13
C ASP A 230 -8.77 -6.71 -3.50
N HIS A 231 -9.54 -7.38 -2.64
CA HIS A 231 -9.13 -8.59 -1.97
C HIS A 231 -9.41 -9.82 -2.84
N ASN A 232 -8.45 -10.74 -2.87
CA ASN A 232 -8.67 -12.03 -3.50
C ASN A 232 -9.62 -12.87 -2.63
N LEU A 233 -10.88 -12.97 -3.04
CA LEU A 233 -11.92 -13.76 -2.36
C LEU A 233 -12.07 -15.19 -2.92
N ILE A 234 -11.23 -15.56 -3.89
CA ILE A 234 -11.33 -16.82 -4.63
C ILE A 234 -10.32 -17.83 -4.10
N ASP A 235 -9.05 -17.44 -4.03
CA ASP A 235 -7.93 -18.34 -3.76
C ASP A 235 -7.65 -18.44 -2.27
N VAL A 236 -8.13 -19.54 -1.64
CA VAL A 236 -7.90 -19.76 -0.21
C VAL A 236 -6.42 -19.89 0.08
N ARG A 237 -5.90 -18.92 0.83
CA ARG A 237 -4.53 -18.88 1.35
C ARG A 237 -4.60 -18.51 2.83
N PHE A 238 -4.31 -19.46 3.70
CA PHE A 238 -4.25 -19.23 5.13
C PHE A 238 -2.86 -19.64 5.68
N PRO A 239 -1.89 -18.72 5.66
CA PRO A 239 -0.60 -18.93 6.30
C PRO A 239 -0.77 -19.05 7.81
N VAL A 240 -0.33 -20.17 8.37
CA VAL A 240 -0.40 -20.42 9.81
C VAL A 240 0.69 -19.62 10.49
N GLN A 241 0.29 -18.75 11.41
CA GLN A 241 1.19 -17.89 12.17
C GLN A 241 1.51 -18.49 13.53
N TYR A 242 0.53 -19.14 14.16
CA TYR A 242 0.67 -19.67 15.51
C TYR A 242 -0.25 -20.87 15.73
N VAL A 243 0.19 -21.82 16.55
CA VAL A 243 -0.63 -22.97 16.96
C VAL A 243 -1.07 -22.74 18.40
N VAL A 244 -2.37 -22.49 18.59
CA VAL A 244 -2.99 -22.26 19.88
C VAL A 244 -3.23 -23.60 20.55
N ARG A 245 -2.54 -23.81 21.67
CA ARG A 245 -2.72 -24.94 22.60
C ARG A 245 -2.79 -24.42 24.03
N PRO A 246 -3.99 -24.28 24.62
CA PRO A 246 -4.13 -23.92 26.01
C PRO A 246 -3.49 -25.00 26.89
N MET A 247 -2.55 -24.62 27.76
CA MET A 247 -2.00 -25.53 28.77
C MET A 247 -2.93 -25.57 29.99
N SER A 248 -4.14 -26.08 29.80
CA SER A 248 -5.17 -26.18 30.85
C SER A 248 -5.89 -27.51 30.79
N ASP A 249 -6.24 -28.06 31.95
CA ASP A 249 -6.94 -29.35 32.06
C ASP A 249 -8.31 -29.38 31.37
N GLU A 250 -8.95 -28.21 31.21
CA GLU A 250 -10.25 -28.06 30.54
C GLU A 250 -10.15 -28.23 29.00
N TYR A 251 -8.99 -27.94 28.41
CA TYR A 251 -8.78 -27.88 26.96
C TYR A 251 -7.59 -28.74 26.51
N HIS A 252 -7.48 -29.95 27.06
CA HIS A 252 -6.31 -30.83 26.85
C HIS A 252 -6.04 -31.13 25.37
N ASP A 253 -7.10 -31.37 24.60
CA ASP A 253 -7.03 -31.73 23.18
C ASP A 253 -7.27 -30.55 22.24
N TYR A 254 -7.33 -29.31 22.75
CA TYR A 254 -7.59 -28.16 21.90
C TYR A 254 -6.38 -27.81 21.04
N ARG A 255 -6.58 -27.85 19.72
CA ARG A 255 -5.60 -27.39 18.72
C ARG A 255 -6.26 -26.44 17.73
N GLY A 256 -5.94 -25.16 17.89
CA GLY A 256 -6.37 -24.11 16.96
C GLY A 256 -5.19 -23.58 16.14
N TYR A 257 -5.40 -23.29 14.86
CA TYR A 257 -4.39 -22.72 13.98
C TYR A 257 -4.73 -21.26 13.72
N ALA A 258 -3.96 -20.36 14.34
CA ALA A 258 -4.17 -18.93 14.25
C ALA A 258 -3.34 -18.33 13.11
N GLY A 259 -3.98 -17.44 12.36
CA GLY A 259 -3.40 -16.78 11.20
C GLY A 259 -4.32 -15.69 10.68
N ARG A 260 -3.87 -15.01 9.64
CA ARG A 260 -4.67 -14.03 8.90
C ARG A 260 -5.06 -14.65 7.56
N VAL A 261 -6.33 -14.56 7.19
CA VAL A 261 -6.77 -15.01 5.87
C VAL A 261 -6.15 -14.09 4.81
N SER A 262 -5.28 -14.64 3.97
CA SER A 262 -4.54 -13.91 2.92
C SER A 262 -5.26 -13.96 1.57
N GLY A 263 -6.16 -14.91 1.38
CA GLY A 263 -7.01 -15.03 0.20
C GLY A 263 -8.14 -16.01 0.43
N GLY A 264 -9.20 -15.91 -0.38
CA GLY A 264 -10.33 -16.84 -0.41
C GLY A 264 -11.28 -16.71 0.78
N VAL A 265 -12.50 -17.23 0.63
CA VAL A 265 -13.44 -17.37 1.75
C VAL A 265 -13.34 -18.78 2.32
N MET A 266 -13.29 -18.90 3.64
CA MET A 266 -13.26 -20.17 4.38
C MET A 266 -14.52 -20.28 5.24
N LYS A 267 -15.14 -21.46 5.28
CA LYS A 267 -16.34 -21.74 6.10
C LYS A 267 -16.17 -23.04 6.89
N PRO A 268 -16.80 -23.17 8.07
CA PRO A 268 -16.96 -24.46 8.71
C PRO A 268 -17.55 -25.50 7.73
N GLY A 269 -16.99 -26.69 7.72
CA GLY A 269 -17.30 -27.78 6.79
C GLY A 269 -16.50 -27.78 5.48
N ASP A 270 -15.79 -26.69 5.13
CA ASP A 270 -14.93 -26.67 3.95
C ASP A 270 -13.79 -27.69 4.08
N THR A 271 -13.49 -28.38 2.97
CA THR A 271 -12.31 -29.23 2.86
C THR A 271 -11.09 -28.38 2.55
N VAL A 272 -10.04 -28.52 3.37
CA VAL A 272 -8.77 -27.83 3.24
C VAL A 272 -7.62 -28.82 3.17
N MET A 273 -6.55 -28.43 2.46
CA MET A 273 -5.30 -29.16 2.36
C MET A 273 -4.21 -28.41 3.11
N HIS A 274 -3.41 -29.15 3.86
CA HIS A 274 -2.22 -28.66 4.53
C HIS A 274 -0.99 -28.75 3.61
N LEU A 275 -0.30 -27.64 3.41
CA LEU A 275 1.02 -27.58 2.80
C LEU A 275 2.08 -27.38 3.89
N PRO A 276 3.16 -28.19 3.93
CA PRO A 276 3.68 -29.03 2.83
C PRO A 276 3.12 -30.45 2.70
N SER A 277 2.41 -30.99 3.69
CA SER A 277 2.21 -32.46 3.75
C SER A 277 1.26 -33.03 2.69
N GLY A 278 0.40 -32.20 2.11
CA GLY A 278 -0.66 -32.61 1.18
C GLY A 278 -1.84 -33.31 1.85
N LEU A 279 -1.85 -33.43 3.18
CA LEU A 279 -2.95 -34.04 3.91
C LEU A 279 -4.17 -33.12 3.90
N THR A 280 -5.35 -33.70 3.74
CA THR A 280 -6.63 -32.99 3.73
C THR A 280 -7.38 -33.19 5.04
N SER A 281 -8.10 -32.17 5.48
CA SER A 281 -9.07 -32.25 6.57
C SER A 281 -10.23 -31.29 6.29
N LYS A 282 -11.22 -31.24 7.18
CA LYS A 282 -12.31 -30.27 7.14
C LYS A 282 -12.17 -29.25 8.25
N ILE A 283 -12.65 -28.03 8.00
CA ILE A 283 -12.74 -26.98 9.01
C ILE A 283 -13.88 -27.33 9.96
N ALA A 284 -13.56 -27.67 11.21
CA ALA A 284 -14.56 -27.91 12.25
C ALA A 284 -15.21 -26.60 12.70
N ALA A 285 -14.40 -25.56 12.92
CA ALA A 285 -14.87 -24.25 13.35
C ALA A 285 -13.86 -23.15 13.00
N ILE A 286 -14.36 -21.92 12.91
CA ILE A 286 -13.55 -20.71 12.77
C ILE A 286 -13.88 -19.80 13.94
N LYS A 287 -12.87 -19.32 14.67
CA LYS A 287 -13.05 -18.57 15.91
C LYS A 287 -12.29 -17.24 15.90
N THR A 288 -12.87 -16.23 16.54
CA THR A 288 -12.22 -14.97 16.91
C THR A 288 -12.34 -14.76 18.42
N ILE A 289 -11.84 -13.60 18.90
CA ILE A 289 -12.04 -13.20 20.29
C ILE A 289 -13.53 -12.99 20.64
N ASP A 290 -14.36 -12.66 19.65
CA ASP A 290 -15.78 -12.37 19.82
C ASP A 290 -16.68 -13.62 19.70
N GLY A 291 -16.10 -14.78 19.36
CA GLY A 291 -16.81 -16.06 19.24
C GLY A 291 -16.57 -16.76 17.91
N ASP A 292 -17.50 -17.64 17.55
CA ASP A 292 -17.42 -18.47 16.35
C ASP A 292 -17.95 -17.68 15.13
N LEU A 293 -17.35 -17.92 13.96
CA LEU A 293 -17.71 -17.31 12.69
C LEU A 293 -18.25 -18.33 11.70
N ASP A 294 -19.31 -17.95 10.98
CA ASP A 294 -19.88 -18.74 9.87
C ASP A 294 -19.00 -18.71 8.61
N GLU A 295 -18.23 -17.63 8.44
CA GLU A 295 -17.26 -17.50 7.37
C GLU A 295 -16.12 -16.57 7.78
N ALA A 296 -14.93 -16.83 7.22
CA ALA A 296 -13.79 -15.94 7.31
C ALA A 296 -13.25 -15.59 5.94
N TYR A 297 -12.84 -14.35 5.79
CA TYR A 297 -12.37 -13.79 4.53
C TYR A 297 -11.23 -12.78 4.79
N PRO A 298 -10.42 -12.44 3.77
CA PRO A 298 -9.38 -11.47 3.93
C PRO A 298 -9.94 -10.10 4.32
N PRO A 299 -9.29 -9.36 5.22
CA PRO A 299 -8.01 -9.69 5.85
C PRO A 299 -8.20 -10.03 7.33
N GLN A 300 -9.21 -10.85 7.68
CA GLN A 300 -9.54 -11.20 9.06
C GLN A 300 -8.48 -12.09 9.69
N SER A 301 -8.20 -11.86 10.98
CA SER A 301 -7.37 -12.74 11.80
C SER A 301 -8.27 -13.70 12.58
N VAL A 302 -8.08 -14.99 12.36
CA VAL A 302 -8.95 -16.04 12.90
C VAL A 302 -8.13 -17.23 13.41
N THR A 303 -8.75 -18.04 14.25
CA THR A 303 -8.26 -19.37 14.64
C THR A 303 -9.12 -20.42 13.96
N VAL A 304 -8.51 -21.25 13.12
CA VAL A 304 -9.16 -22.36 12.42
C VAL A 304 -8.97 -23.65 13.22
N LEU A 305 -10.04 -24.39 13.45
CA LEU A 305 -10.00 -25.74 13.99
C LEU A 305 -10.27 -26.74 12.87
N LEU A 306 -9.55 -27.85 12.87
CA LEU A 306 -9.73 -28.93 11.91
C LEU A 306 -10.41 -30.13 12.59
N GLU A 307 -11.08 -30.97 11.80
CA GLU A 307 -11.67 -32.23 12.28
C GLU A 307 -10.61 -33.30 12.60
N ASP A 308 -9.49 -33.27 11.87
CA ASP A 308 -8.40 -34.24 12.01
C ASP A 308 -7.16 -33.61 12.62
N ASP A 309 -6.41 -34.40 13.40
CA ASP A 309 -5.13 -34.02 13.94
C ASP A 309 -4.01 -34.07 12.88
N ILE A 310 -3.86 -32.96 12.16
CA ILE A 310 -2.75 -32.76 11.22
C ILE A 310 -1.61 -32.04 11.94
N ASP A 311 -0.37 -32.51 11.73
CA ASP A 311 0.80 -31.83 12.25
C ASP A 311 1.14 -30.58 11.41
N ILE A 312 0.59 -29.45 11.85
CA ILE A 312 0.76 -28.13 11.24
C ILE A 312 1.55 -27.25 12.19
N SER A 313 2.50 -26.49 11.63
CA SER A 313 3.39 -25.57 12.33
C SER A 313 3.35 -24.16 11.73
N ARG A 314 4.02 -23.21 12.37
CA ARG A 314 4.18 -21.86 11.82
C ARG A 314 4.95 -21.91 10.49
N GLY A 315 4.46 -21.15 9.51
CA GLY A 315 5.03 -21.09 8.16
C GLY A 315 4.37 -22.06 7.19
N ASP A 316 3.55 -22.99 7.68
CA ASP A 316 2.72 -23.86 6.85
C ASP A 316 1.47 -23.10 6.37
N MET A 317 0.76 -23.67 5.40
CA MET A 317 -0.40 -23.01 4.79
C MET A 317 -1.57 -23.98 4.64
N LEU A 318 -2.77 -23.51 4.98
CA LEU A 318 -4.02 -24.17 4.61
C LEU A 318 -4.54 -23.57 3.29
N VAL A 319 -4.90 -24.44 2.36
CA VAL A 319 -5.37 -24.10 1.01
C VAL A 319 -6.56 -24.98 0.62
N ARG A 320 -7.20 -24.74 -0.53
CA ARG A 320 -8.18 -25.70 -1.09
C ARG A 320 -7.46 -26.74 -1.94
N GLU A 321 -7.92 -27.99 -1.90
CA GLU A 321 -7.31 -29.13 -2.61
C GLU A 321 -7.12 -28.88 -4.12
N ASN A 322 -8.12 -28.27 -4.77
CA ASN A 322 -8.10 -27.98 -6.21
C ASN A 322 -7.64 -26.55 -6.54
N ASN A 323 -7.12 -25.83 -5.55
CA ASN A 323 -6.63 -24.47 -5.71
C ASN A 323 -5.45 -24.25 -4.76
N ILE A 324 -4.31 -24.80 -5.19
CA ILE A 324 -3.04 -24.71 -4.48
C ILE A 324 -2.16 -23.61 -5.12
N PRO A 325 -1.37 -22.88 -4.32
CA PRO A 325 -0.34 -21.98 -4.83
C PRO A 325 0.78 -22.76 -5.53
N ASP A 326 1.60 -22.06 -6.31
CA ASP A 326 2.84 -22.61 -6.83
C ASP A 326 3.80 -22.96 -5.69
N GLN A 327 4.58 -24.02 -5.89
CA GLN A 327 5.52 -24.53 -4.90
C GLN A 327 6.90 -24.69 -5.54
N GLY A 328 7.85 -23.88 -5.07
CA GLY A 328 9.14 -23.80 -5.74
C GLY A 328 10.25 -23.23 -4.86
N GLN A 329 11.48 -23.51 -5.26
CA GLN A 329 12.68 -22.94 -4.65
C GLN A 329 13.35 -21.90 -5.55
N ASP A 330 13.25 -22.07 -6.88
CA ASP A 330 13.73 -21.10 -7.85
C ASP A 330 12.60 -20.17 -8.22
N ILE A 331 12.71 -18.91 -7.82
CA ILE A 331 11.62 -17.93 -7.92
C ILE A 331 12.15 -16.69 -8.63
N ASP A 332 11.40 -16.23 -9.63
CA ASP A 332 11.63 -14.99 -10.31
C ASP A 332 10.83 -13.89 -9.61
N ILE A 333 11.55 -12.87 -9.15
CA ILE A 333 10.97 -11.73 -8.43
C ILE A 333 11.33 -10.45 -9.17
N MET A 334 10.42 -9.49 -9.19
CA MET A 334 10.82 -8.10 -9.31
C MET A 334 11.19 -7.62 -7.89
N LEU A 335 12.29 -6.91 -7.73
CA LEU A 335 12.67 -6.37 -6.42
C LEU A 335 13.07 -4.91 -6.49
N CYS A 336 12.82 -4.18 -5.41
CA CYS A 336 13.40 -2.88 -5.15
C CYS A 336 14.51 -3.03 -4.12
N TRP A 337 15.74 -2.67 -4.49
CA TRP A 337 16.88 -2.70 -3.58
C TRP A 337 16.87 -1.48 -2.67
N MET A 338 17.08 -1.68 -1.37
CA MET A 338 16.89 -0.66 -0.33
C MET A 338 18.16 -0.36 0.47
N SER A 339 19.23 -1.14 0.27
CA SER A 339 20.50 -0.95 0.99
C SER A 339 21.41 0.05 0.30
N GLU A 340 21.94 0.99 1.09
CA GLU A 340 22.93 1.99 0.65
C GLU A 340 24.36 1.45 0.70
N LYS A 341 24.64 0.54 1.64
CA LYS A 341 26.01 0.09 1.94
C LYS A 341 26.53 -0.89 0.90
N ASN A 342 25.69 -1.83 0.51
CA ASN A 342 26.06 -2.93 -0.40
C ASN A 342 25.00 -3.03 -1.49
N GLY A 343 25.44 -3.15 -2.74
CA GLY A 343 24.55 -3.51 -3.85
C GLY A 343 24.18 -5.00 -3.79
N LEU A 344 23.07 -5.36 -4.43
CA LEU A 344 22.69 -6.76 -4.62
C LEU A 344 23.72 -7.45 -5.51
N GLN A 345 24.36 -8.53 -5.03
CA GLN A 345 25.36 -9.28 -5.78
C GLN A 345 24.84 -10.68 -6.16
N PRO A 346 25.02 -11.15 -7.40
CA PRO A 346 24.88 -12.55 -7.75
C PRO A 346 25.72 -13.44 -6.83
N GLY A 347 25.17 -14.56 -6.37
CA GLY A 347 25.76 -15.44 -5.36
C GLY A 347 25.62 -14.95 -3.91
N GLY A 348 25.12 -13.73 -3.69
CA GLY A 348 24.84 -13.19 -2.36
C GLY A 348 23.83 -14.05 -1.61
N LYS A 349 24.07 -14.25 -0.31
CA LYS A 349 23.22 -15.04 0.60
C LYS A 349 22.47 -14.11 1.53
N TYR A 350 21.18 -14.33 1.67
CA TYR A 350 20.30 -13.49 2.47
C TYR A 350 19.27 -14.34 3.21
N ALA A 351 18.67 -13.78 4.25
CA ALA A 351 17.42 -14.29 4.79
C ALA A 351 16.26 -13.76 3.94
N ILE A 352 15.21 -14.56 3.82
CA ILE A 352 13.97 -14.20 3.15
C ILE A 352 12.81 -14.47 4.09
N LYS A 353 11.88 -13.53 4.17
CA LYS A 353 10.61 -13.73 4.86
C LYS A 353 9.49 -13.65 3.84
N HIS A 354 8.67 -14.68 3.85
CA HIS A 354 7.54 -14.88 2.95
C HIS A 354 6.35 -15.33 3.79
N THR A 355 5.29 -14.54 3.84
CA THR A 355 4.15 -14.75 4.75
C THR A 355 4.60 -14.93 6.22
N THR A 356 4.35 -16.10 6.81
CA THR A 356 4.74 -16.48 8.17
C THR A 356 6.01 -17.34 8.23
N ARG A 357 6.59 -17.66 7.06
CA ARG A 357 7.78 -18.51 6.90
C ARG A 357 9.04 -17.66 6.76
N ASP A 358 10.05 -18.05 7.53
CA ASP A 358 11.42 -17.53 7.42
C ASP A 358 12.30 -18.58 6.74
N ALA A 359 13.10 -18.17 5.76
CA ALA A 359 14.00 -19.05 5.03
C ALA A 359 15.30 -18.31 4.67
N ARG A 360 16.24 -19.01 4.04
CA ARG A 360 17.42 -18.40 3.42
C ARG A 360 17.30 -18.46 1.91
N CYS A 361 17.93 -17.53 1.21
CA CYS A 361 18.02 -17.53 -0.23
C CYS A 361 19.42 -17.16 -0.73
N VAL A 362 19.69 -17.54 -1.97
CA VAL A 362 20.85 -17.13 -2.74
C VAL A 362 20.37 -16.45 -4.01
N VAL A 363 20.95 -15.30 -4.32
CA VAL A 363 20.72 -14.61 -5.61
C VAL A 363 21.41 -15.42 -6.70
N LYS A 364 20.66 -15.94 -7.66
CA LYS A 364 21.24 -16.69 -8.79
C LYS A 364 21.80 -15.73 -9.83
N GLU A 365 20.95 -14.82 -10.30
CA GLU A 365 21.28 -13.89 -11.37
C GLU A 365 20.33 -12.69 -11.36
N ILE A 366 20.81 -11.57 -11.88
CA ILE A 366 20.02 -10.38 -12.16
C ILE A 366 19.67 -10.43 -13.64
N LEU A 367 18.38 -10.65 -13.95
CA LEU A 367 17.93 -10.83 -15.33
C LEU A 367 17.91 -9.50 -16.09
N TYR A 368 17.40 -8.44 -15.46
CA TYR A 368 17.47 -7.07 -15.97
C TYR A 368 17.17 -6.06 -14.86
N LYS A 369 17.69 -4.84 -15.02
CA LYS A 369 17.25 -3.65 -14.29
C LYS A 369 16.18 -2.92 -15.08
N VAL A 370 15.20 -2.34 -14.41
CA VAL A 370 14.24 -1.43 -15.03
C VAL A 370 14.73 0.00 -14.85
N ASP A 371 14.86 0.71 -15.95
CA ASP A 371 14.95 2.17 -15.89
C ASP A 371 13.57 2.72 -15.54
N VAL A 372 13.40 3.22 -14.32
CA VAL A 372 12.12 3.73 -13.82
C VAL A 372 11.64 4.99 -14.55
N ASN A 373 12.49 5.63 -15.34
CA ASN A 373 12.18 6.85 -16.07
C ASN A 373 11.69 6.54 -17.49
N THR A 374 12.34 5.59 -18.15
CA THR A 374 12.01 5.20 -19.54
C THR A 374 11.18 3.93 -19.65
N LEU A 375 11.08 3.17 -18.56
CA LEU A 375 10.51 1.82 -18.48
C LEU A 375 11.25 0.76 -19.32
N HIS A 376 12.44 1.10 -19.84
CA HIS A 376 13.24 0.15 -20.59
C HIS A 376 13.95 -0.83 -19.68
N ARG A 377 14.13 -2.05 -20.20
CA ARG A 377 14.88 -3.11 -19.53
C ARG A 377 16.35 -2.99 -19.91
N ILE A 378 17.20 -2.81 -18.91
CA ILE A 378 18.65 -2.79 -19.03
C ILE A 378 19.17 -4.19 -18.70
N GLN A 379 19.78 -4.85 -19.68
CA GLN A 379 20.40 -6.18 -19.53
C GLN A 379 21.86 -6.06 -19.08
N ASP A 380 22.52 -7.19 -18.83
CA ASP A 380 23.94 -7.29 -18.45
C ASP A 380 24.31 -6.49 -17.18
N VAL A 381 23.39 -6.50 -16.21
CA VAL A 381 23.54 -5.78 -14.95
C VAL A 381 24.13 -6.70 -13.88
N ASN A 382 25.29 -6.33 -13.34
CA ASN A 382 26.00 -7.13 -12.34
C ASN A 382 25.65 -6.79 -10.89
N THR A 383 24.92 -5.69 -10.66
CA THR A 383 24.50 -5.27 -9.31
C THR A 383 23.26 -4.38 -9.38
N LEU A 384 22.44 -4.40 -8.32
CA LEU A 384 21.42 -3.38 -8.08
C LEU A 384 21.86 -2.50 -6.91
N THR A 385 21.86 -1.18 -7.08
CA THR A 385 22.15 -0.20 -6.02
C THR A 385 20.86 0.34 -5.39
N LEU A 386 20.99 1.18 -4.36
CA LEU A 386 19.87 1.80 -3.67
C LEU A 386 18.81 2.33 -4.65
N ASN A 387 17.54 2.04 -4.39
CA ASN A 387 16.36 2.47 -5.16
C ASN A 387 16.26 1.89 -6.57
N GLU A 388 17.18 1.04 -7.00
CA GLU A 388 17.08 0.36 -8.28
C GLU A 388 16.11 -0.81 -8.21
N ILE A 389 15.32 -0.96 -9.27
CA ILE A 389 14.33 -2.01 -9.43
C ILE A 389 14.81 -2.96 -10.51
N GLY A 390 14.77 -4.26 -10.26
CA GLY A 390 15.18 -5.25 -11.24
C GLY A 390 14.49 -6.60 -11.06
N ARG A 391 14.44 -7.36 -12.15
CA ARG A 391 14.00 -8.74 -12.11
C ARG A 391 15.19 -9.63 -11.78
N VAL A 392 15.05 -10.45 -10.76
CA VAL A 392 16.10 -11.29 -10.22
C VAL A 392 15.56 -12.69 -9.98
N ARG A 393 16.41 -13.67 -10.24
CA ARG A 393 16.14 -15.06 -9.86
C ARG A 393 16.81 -15.36 -8.55
N ILE A 394 16.04 -15.85 -7.58
CA ILE A 394 16.56 -16.32 -6.30
C ILE A 394 16.34 -17.82 -6.18
N ARG A 395 17.20 -18.49 -5.40
CA ARG A 395 16.96 -19.86 -4.94
C ARG A 395 16.84 -19.88 -3.42
N THR A 396 15.73 -20.36 -2.90
CA THR A 396 15.50 -20.52 -1.46
C THR A 396 15.99 -21.87 -0.95
N THR A 397 16.28 -21.97 0.34
CA THR A 397 16.72 -23.23 0.99
C THR A 397 15.59 -24.22 1.20
N VAL A 398 14.35 -23.74 1.25
CA VAL A 398 13.12 -24.53 1.39
C VAL A 398 12.10 -24.04 0.36
N PRO A 399 11.22 -24.91 -0.15
CA PRO A 399 10.15 -24.47 -1.05
C PRO A 399 9.27 -23.40 -0.40
N LEU A 400 8.96 -22.35 -1.14
CA LEU A 400 7.93 -21.38 -0.78
C LEU A 400 6.60 -21.78 -1.43
N PHE A 401 5.49 -21.38 -0.81
CA PHE A 401 4.13 -21.56 -1.34
C PHE A 401 3.60 -20.22 -1.78
N TYR A 402 3.74 -19.89 -3.05
CA TYR A 402 3.58 -18.53 -3.53
C TYR A 402 2.59 -18.45 -4.68
N ASP A 403 2.03 -17.27 -4.84
CA ASP A 403 1.26 -16.90 -6.02
C ASP A 403 1.99 -15.76 -6.73
N GLU A 404 1.64 -15.49 -7.98
CA GLU A 404 2.08 -14.25 -8.62
C GLU A 404 1.52 -13.06 -7.82
N TYR A 405 2.33 -12.01 -7.62
CA TYR A 405 1.93 -10.83 -6.82
C TYR A 405 0.66 -10.14 -7.33
N ARG A 406 0.38 -10.28 -8.63
CA ARG A 406 -0.84 -9.76 -9.28
C ARG A 406 -2.11 -10.53 -8.90
N GLN A 407 -1.97 -11.81 -8.57
CA GLN A 407 -3.09 -12.68 -8.18
C GLN A 407 -3.33 -12.60 -6.68
N ASN A 408 -2.26 -12.61 -5.87
CA ASN A 408 -2.36 -12.45 -4.44
C ASN A 408 -1.13 -11.69 -3.90
N ARG A 409 -1.37 -10.47 -3.41
CA ARG A 409 -0.31 -9.57 -2.91
C ARG A 409 0.37 -10.11 -1.66
N GLU A 410 -0.33 -10.85 -0.79
CA GLU A 410 0.24 -11.37 0.45
C GLU A 410 1.21 -12.53 0.18
N THR A 411 0.75 -13.55 -0.56
CA THR A 411 1.56 -14.72 -0.94
C THR A 411 2.51 -14.47 -2.11
N GLY A 412 2.36 -13.37 -2.84
CA GLY A 412 3.32 -12.93 -3.83
C GLY A 412 4.36 -11.94 -3.30
N SER A 413 4.29 -11.54 -2.02
CA SER A 413 5.24 -10.59 -1.42
C SER A 413 6.36 -11.28 -0.66
N ILE A 414 7.57 -10.72 -0.76
CA ILE A 414 8.72 -11.14 0.04
C ILE A 414 9.52 -9.94 0.53
N ILE A 415 10.22 -10.12 1.64
CA ILE A 415 11.30 -9.22 2.05
C ILE A 415 12.62 -9.98 2.15
N ILE A 416 13.69 -9.33 1.74
CA ILE A 416 15.05 -9.85 1.82
C ILE A 416 15.78 -9.11 2.94
N ILE A 417 16.43 -9.87 3.82
CA ILE A 417 17.08 -9.37 5.03
C ILE A 417 18.56 -9.78 4.98
N ASP A 418 19.43 -8.85 5.28
CA ASP A 418 20.86 -9.12 5.47
C ASP A 418 21.07 -9.76 6.85
N GLU A 419 21.54 -11.01 6.90
CA GLU A 419 21.70 -11.75 8.16
C GLU A 419 22.79 -11.15 9.08
N GLY A 420 23.75 -10.41 8.53
CA GLY A 420 24.82 -9.79 9.31
C GLY A 420 24.37 -8.55 10.07
N THR A 421 23.42 -7.80 9.50
CA THR A 421 22.94 -6.53 10.05
C THR A 421 21.49 -6.57 10.54
N ASN A 422 20.73 -7.61 10.18
CA ASN A 422 19.29 -7.73 10.36
C ASN A 422 18.48 -6.60 9.70
N ASN A 423 19.08 -5.87 8.75
CA ASN A 423 18.38 -4.86 8.00
C ASN A 423 17.60 -5.48 6.83
N THR A 424 16.37 -5.00 6.59
CA THR A 424 15.66 -5.25 5.34
C THR A 424 16.42 -4.56 4.21
N VAL A 425 16.92 -5.34 3.26
CA VAL A 425 17.72 -4.85 2.12
C VAL A 425 16.96 -4.84 0.81
N ALA A 426 15.84 -5.54 0.71
CA ALA A 426 14.93 -5.43 -0.44
C ALA A 426 13.49 -5.82 -0.10
N ALA A 427 12.57 -5.30 -0.89
CA ALA A 427 11.20 -5.80 -1.02
C ALA A 427 11.01 -6.40 -2.42
N GLY A 428 10.35 -7.54 -2.51
CA GLY A 428 10.15 -8.27 -3.76
C GLY A 428 8.70 -8.62 -4.02
N MET A 429 8.32 -8.58 -5.29
CA MET A 429 7.06 -9.05 -5.85
C MET A 429 7.35 -10.27 -6.73
N ILE A 430 6.75 -11.40 -6.38
CA ILE A 430 6.92 -12.65 -7.12
C ILE A 430 6.20 -12.54 -8.48
N ILE A 431 6.92 -12.93 -9.53
CA ILE A 431 6.41 -12.98 -10.90
C ILE A 431 6.17 -14.44 -11.33
N LYS A 432 7.04 -15.37 -10.92
CA LYS A 432 6.97 -16.78 -11.33
C LYS A 432 7.79 -17.68 -10.40
#